data_AF-A0A950BEJ6-F1
#
_entry.id   AF-A0A950BEJ6-F1
#
_cell.length_a   1.000
_cell.length_b   1.000
_cell.length_c   1.000
_cell.angle_alpha   90.00
_cell.angle_beta   90.00
_cell.angle_gamma   90.00
#
_symmetry.space_group_name_H-M   'P 1'
#
loop_
_entity.id
_entity.type
_entity.pdbx_description
1 polymer ?
#
loop_
_entity_poly.entity_id
_entity_poly.type
_entity_poly.pdbx_seq_one_letter_code
_entity_poly.pdbx_strand_id
1 'polypeptide(L)'
;MKNLLLSVCLLVKIIQSCFAGPQIDVIEYYGTSFRIPAPEGFVRFDKTYPQVAEPIRRQMGISSDLLCAYGREQEILARKTGKVSHFKILFEATAASGMRSVNVTPVLFGHIKDVFKVNAFDAYGVDPQHIADKEAEAVNNYLQKEQHSTDALKIIQPHLIDKFDNRLNSICLTAVAKLEITMHEKREEFVALSVLSAMNLHRRAIFITCVGDYDGAETIKTFKSAVTTWRDQIIELNPEEPSGS
;
A
#
# COMPACT_ATOMS: atom_id res chain seq x y z
N MET A 1 10.96 -43.63 15.36
CA MET A 1 10.34 -43.45 14.02
C MET A 1 9.44 -42.22 13.89
N LYS A 2 8.54 -41.91 14.83
CA LYS A 2 7.64 -40.72 14.75
C LYS A 2 8.36 -39.35 14.72
N ASN A 3 9.49 -39.20 15.42
CA ASN A 3 10.25 -37.94 15.44
C ASN A 3 11.03 -37.68 14.14
N LEU A 4 11.46 -38.74 13.42
CA LEU A 4 12.17 -38.60 12.15
C LEU A 4 11.21 -38.13 11.04
N LEU A 5 9.97 -38.63 11.05
CA LEU A 5 8.93 -38.23 10.09
C LEU A 5 8.56 -36.74 10.25
N LEU A 6 8.47 -36.26 11.50
CA LEU A 6 8.16 -34.86 11.81
C LEU A 6 9.28 -33.91 11.36
N SER A 7 10.54 -34.28 11.62
CA SER A 7 11.71 -33.49 11.19
C SER A 7 11.86 -33.47 9.66
N VAL A 8 11.56 -34.57 8.97
CA VAL A 8 11.56 -34.63 7.50
C VAL A 8 10.44 -33.78 6.90
N CYS A 9 9.22 -33.80 7.46
CA CYS A 9 8.14 -32.91 7.02
C CYS A 9 8.46 -31.42 7.25
N LEU A 10 9.15 -31.09 8.35
CA LEU A 10 9.59 -29.71 8.62
C LEU A 10 10.66 -29.28 7.61
N LEU A 11 11.65 -30.13 7.34
CA LEU A 11 12.69 -29.89 6.33
C LEU A 11 12.11 -29.75 4.93
N VAL A 12 11.13 -30.58 4.54
CA VAL A 12 10.45 -30.47 3.24
C VAL A 12 9.65 -29.18 3.13
N LYS A 13 9.00 -28.72 4.21
CA LYS A 13 8.33 -27.41 4.22
C LYS A 13 9.31 -26.23 4.16
N ILE A 14 10.44 -26.31 4.86
CA ILE A 14 11.51 -25.31 4.81
C ILE A 14 12.11 -25.25 3.40
N ILE A 15 12.41 -26.40 2.81
CA ILE A 15 12.89 -26.53 1.42
C ILE A 15 11.84 -25.99 0.44
N GLN A 16 10.56 -26.34 0.57
CA GLN A 16 9.48 -25.79 -0.25
C GLN A 16 9.32 -24.27 -0.09
N SER A 17 9.54 -23.70 1.10
CA SER A 17 9.57 -22.25 1.29
C SER A 17 10.85 -21.58 0.76
N CYS A 18 11.95 -22.32 0.62
CA CYS A 18 13.18 -21.85 -0.03
C CYS A 18 13.12 -21.94 -1.56
N PHE A 19 12.21 -22.74 -2.13
CA PHE A 19 12.05 -22.94 -3.58
C PHE A 19 10.71 -22.45 -4.14
N ALA A 20 9.78 -22.03 -3.30
CA ALA A 20 8.63 -21.25 -3.75
C ALA A 20 9.17 -19.89 -4.19
N GLY A 21 9.20 -19.65 -5.50
CA GLY A 21 9.38 -18.31 -6.03
C GLY A 21 8.38 -17.34 -5.37
N PRO A 22 8.61 -16.02 -5.46
CA PRO A 22 7.73 -15.04 -4.85
C PRO A 22 6.28 -15.34 -5.24
N GLN A 23 5.39 -15.39 -4.26
CA GLN A 23 3.97 -15.60 -4.52
C GLN A 23 3.47 -14.49 -5.44
N ILE A 24 3.06 -14.84 -6.68
CA ILE A 24 2.54 -13.89 -7.65
C ILE A 24 1.02 -13.91 -7.59
N ASP A 25 0.43 -12.81 -7.16
CA ASP A 25 -1.01 -12.59 -7.21
C ASP A 25 -1.41 -12.09 -8.60
N VAL A 26 -2.44 -12.72 -9.19
CA VAL A 26 -3.12 -12.18 -10.36
C VAL A 26 -4.36 -11.42 -9.87
N ILE A 27 -4.43 -10.14 -10.21
CA ILE A 27 -5.49 -9.23 -9.80
C ILE A 27 -6.20 -8.75 -11.06
N GLU A 28 -7.50 -8.97 -11.13
CA GLU A 28 -8.34 -8.38 -12.17
C GLU A 28 -8.86 -7.03 -11.72
N TYR A 29 -8.64 -6.00 -12.52
CA TYR A 29 -9.20 -4.67 -12.32
C TYR A 29 -9.73 -4.13 -13.65
N TYR A 30 -11.06 -3.99 -13.73
CA TYR A 30 -11.77 -3.47 -14.91
C TYR A 30 -11.41 -4.17 -16.23
N GLY A 31 -11.41 -5.51 -16.20
CA GLY A 31 -11.11 -6.36 -17.36
C GLY A 31 -9.63 -6.43 -17.73
N THR A 32 -8.74 -5.85 -16.92
CA THR A 32 -7.29 -5.92 -17.08
C THR A 32 -6.69 -6.74 -15.95
N SER A 33 -5.86 -7.72 -16.28
CA SER A 33 -5.14 -8.53 -15.28
C SER A 33 -3.78 -7.91 -14.97
N PHE A 34 -3.42 -7.86 -13.70
CA PHE A 34 -2.13 -7.42 -13.20
C PHE A 34 -1.49 -8.52 -12.38
N ARG A 35 -0.21 -8.79 -12.63
CA ARG A 35 0.62 -9.70 -11.84
C ARG A 35 1.37 -8.90 -10.78
N ILE A 36 0.99 -9.04 -9.52
CA ILE A 36 1.63 -8.34 -8.41
C ILE A 36 2.29 -9.39 -7.50
N PRO A 37 3.62 -9.44 -7.42
CA PRO A 37 4.30 -10.34 -6.50
C PRO A 37 4.16 -9.82 -5.08
N ALA A 38 4.10 -10.73 -4.11
CA ALA A 38 4.26 -10.35 -2.71
C ALA A 38 5.69 -9.81 -2.49
N PRO A 39 5.85 -8.67 -1.80
CA PRO A 39 7.17 -8.22 -1.34
C PRO A 39 7.86 -9.30 -0.49
N GLU A 40 9.18 -9.37 -0.55
CA GLU A 40 9.94 -10.39 0.17
C GLU A 40 9.66 -10.38 1.69
N GLY A 41 9.24 -11.51 2.24
CA GLY A 41 8.90 -11.64 3.65
C GLY A 41 7.49 -11.15 4.03
N PHE A 42 6.65 -10.81 3.04
CA PHE A 42 5.28 -10.38 3.24
C PHE A 42 4.28 -11.38 2.66
N VAL A 43 3.08 -11.41 3.24
CA VAL A 43 1.97 -12.26 2.79
C VAL A 43 0.73 -11.42 2.53
N ARG A 44 -0.04 -11.81 1.51
CA ARG A 44 -1.29 -11.14 1.15
C ARG A 44 -2.35 -11.38 2.22
N PHE A 45 -2.98 -10.33 2.74
CA PHE A 45 -3.98 -10.44 3.80
C PHE A 45 -5.34 -9.83 3.47
N ASP A 46 -5.49 -9.04 2.41
CA ASP A 46 -6.78 -8.43 2.06
C ASP A 46 -7.89 -9.47 1.80
N LYS A 47 -7.53 -10.63 1.23
CA LYS A 47 -8.44 -11.75 1.02
C LYS A 47 -8.54 -12.70 2.22
N THR A 48 -7.40 -12.96 2.86
CA THR A 48 -7.27 -13.99 3.91
C THR A 48 -7.78 -13.51 5.27
N TYR A 49 -7.64 -12.21 5.54
CA TYR A 49 -8.04 -11.55 6.79
C TYR A 49 -8.79 -10.25 6.46
N PRO A 50 -9.98 -10.34 5.83
CA PRO A 50 -10.70 -9.17 5.34
C PRO A 50 -11.02 -8.15 6.44
N GLN A 51 -11.23 -8.60 7.68
CA GLN A 51 -11.45 -7.73 8.84
C GLN A 51 -10.21 -6.90 9.22
N VAL A 52 -9.01 -7.38 8.90
CA VAL A 52 -7.75 -6.63 9.14
C VAL A 52 -7.54 -5.61 8.02
N ALA A 53 -7.98 -5.91 6.81
CA ALA A 53 -7.89 -5.01 5.66
C ALA A 53 -9.03 -3.98 5.58
N GLU A 54 -10.13 -4.19 6.29
CA GLU A 54 -11.30 -3.31 6.20
C GLU A 54 -10.99 -1.85 6.60
N PRO A 55 -10.27 -1.56 7.70
CA PRO A 55 -9.89 -0.19 8.00
C PRO A 55 -9.07 0.47 6.89
N ILE A 56 -8.20 -0.29 6.20
CA ILE A 56 -7.39 0.19 5.08
C ILE A 56 -8.30 0.54 3.88
N ARG A 57 -9.26 -0.35 3.54
CA ARG A 57 -10.24 -0.07 2.48
C ARG A 57 -11.07 1.17 2.77
N ARG A 58 -11.47 1.37 4.02
CA ARG A 58 -12.29 2.52 4.44
C ARG A 58 -11.49 3.81 4.46
N GLN A 59 -10.22 3.76 4.84
CA GLN A 59 -9.31 4.90 4.75
C GLN A 59 -9.28 5.40 3.31
N MET A 60 -9.01 4.53 2.33
CA MET A 60 -9.00 4.85 0.90
C MET A 60 -10.31 5.47 0.37
N GLY A 61 -11.41 5.28 1.09
CA GLY A 61 -12.71 5.87 0.81
C GLY A 61 -13.25 5.51 -0.58
N ILE A 62 -13.96 6.46 -1.19
CA ILE A 62 -14.49 6.31 -2.56
C ILE A 62 -13.46 6.68 -3.63
N SER A 63 -12.29 7.19 -3.24
CA SER A 63 -11.32 7.76 -4.17
C SER A 63 -10.45 6.67 -4.80
N SER A 64 -10.22 5.57 -4.08
CA SER A 64 -9.31 4.50 -4.48
C SER A 64 -9.89 3.12 -4.20
N ASP A 65 -9.60 2.17 -5.08
CA ASP A 65 -9.86 0.75 -4.90
C ASP A 65 -8.62 0.05 -4.38
N LEU A 66 -8.76 -0.69 -3.27
CA LEU A 66 -7.71 -1.60 -2.80
C LEU A 66 -7.63 -2.83 -3.71
N LEU A 67 -6.48 -3.03 -4.36
CA LEU A 67 -6.22 -4.17 -5.24
C LEU A 67 -5.64 -5.35 -4.46
N CYS A 68 -4.68 -5.08 -3.59
CA CYS A 68 -4.06 -6.05 -2.68
C CYS A 68 -3.35 -5.34 -1.52
N ALA A 69 -3.24 -6.03 -0.39
CA ALA A 69 -2.47 -5.58 0.76
C ALA A 69 -1.59 -6.71 1.31
N TYR A 70 -0.35 -6.39 1.66
CA TYR A 70 0.67 -7.30 2.14
C TYR A 70 1.25 -6.83 3.46
N GLY A 71 1.31 -7.73 4.43
CA GLY A 71 1.85 -7.49 5.76
C GLY A 71 2.74 -8.66 6.18
N ARG A 72 3.55 -8.47 7.22
CA ARG A 72 4.23 -9.60 7.86
C ARG A 72 3.21 -10.46 8.58
N GLU A 73 3.29 -11.78 8.42
CA GLU A 73 2.32 -12.71 9.00
C GLU A 73 2.13 -12.51 10.51
N GLN A 74 3.23 -12.31 11.24
CA GLN A 74 3.21 -12.05 12.68
C GLN A 74 2.43 -10.78 13.05
N GLU A 75 2.56 -9.71 12.25
CA GLU A 75 1.87 -8.45 12.49
C GLU A 75 0.39 -8.54 12.12
N ILE A 76 0.05 -9.25 11.03
CA ILE A 76 -1.35 -9.51 10.65
C ILE A 76 -2.07 -10.26 11.77
N LEU A 77 -1.44 -11.30 12.33
CA LEU A 77 -1.99 -12.05 13.46
C LEU A 77 -2.09 -11.20 14.73
N ALA A 78 -1.06 -10.40 15.02
CA ALA A 78 -1.08 -9.48 16.16
C ALA A 78 -2.23 -8.47 16.03
N ARG A 79 -2.41 -7.87 14.84
CA ARG A 79 -3.48 -6.91 14.54
C ARG A 79 -4.86 -7.55 14.66
N LYS A 80 -5.03 -8.77 14.14
CA LYS A 80 -6.27 -9.55 14.29
C LYS A 80 -6.66 -9.78 15.75
N THR A 81 -5.67 -9.94 16.63
CA THR A 81 -5.89 -10.14 18.08
C THR A 81 -5.89 -8.85 18.90
N GLY A 82 -5.79 -7.67 18.27
CA GLY A 82 -5.73 -6.39 18.96
C GLY A 82 -4.43 -6.15 19.75
N LYS A 83 -3.37 -6.94 19.53
CA LYS A 83 -2.08 -6.79 20.22
C LYS A 83 -1.25 -5.61 19.74
N VAL A 84 -1.51 -5.13 18.52
CA VAL A 84 -0.87 -3.95 17.93
C VAL A 84 -1.95 -3.05 17.33
N SER A 85 -1.71 -1.74 17.34
CA SER A 85 -2.60 -0.70 16.79
C SER A 85 -2.38 -0.44 15.30
N HIS A 86 -1.21 -0.78 14.76
CA HIS A 86 -0.82 -0.55 13.37
C HIS A 86 0.23 -1.57 12.91
N PHE A 87 0.56 -1.54 11.62
CA PHE A 87 1.66 -2.30 11.03
C PHE A 87 2.93 -1.45 11.07
N LYS A 88 4.07 -2.03 11.45
CA LYS A 88 5.37 -1.33 11.33
C LYS A 88 5.73 -1.07 9.88
N ILE A 89 5.32 -1.98 9.00
CA ILE A 89 5.46 -1.87 7.56
C ILE A 89 4.33 -2.62 6.86
N LEU A 90 3.68 -1.95 5.92
CA LEU A 90 2.57 -2.42 5.13
C LEU A 90 2.85 -2.07 3.66
N PHE A 91 2.56 -3.00 2.76
CA PHE A 91 2.54 -2.73 1.33
C PHE A 91 1.12 -2.85 0.80
N GLU A 92 0.74 -1.93 -0.07
CA GLU A 92 -0.57 -1.95 -0.72
C GLU A 92 -0.46 -1.55 -2.18
N ALA A 93 -1.35 -2.11 -3.00
CA ALA A 93 -1.58 -1.64 -4.36
C ALA A 93 -3.01 -1.14 -4.47
N THR A 94 -3.19 0.00 -5.11
CA THR A 94 -4.47 0.67 -5.29
C THR A 94 -4.62 1.17 -6.72
N ALA A 95 -5.86 1.46 -7.10
CA ALA A 95 -6.17 2.18 -8.32
C ALA A 95 -7.18 3.28 -8.01
N ALA A 96 -7.09 4.43 -8.68
CA ALA A 96 -8.06 5.49 -8.45
C ALA A 96 -9.43 5.07 -9.02
N SER A 97 -10.46 5.09 -8.17
CA SER A 97 -11.84 4.78 -8.55
C SER A 97 -12.35 5.72 -9.65
N GLY A 98 -11.93 6.98 -9.66
CA GLY A 98 -12.27 7.92 -10.74
C GLY A 98 -11.69 7.59 -12.11
N MET A 99 -10.71 6.67 -12.18
CA MET A 99 -10.00 6.30 -13.42
C MET A 99 -10.35 4.90 -13.93
N ARG A 100 -11.34 4.23 -13.33
CA ARG A 100 -11.77 2.85 -13.68
C ARG A 100 -12.01 2.63 -15.17
N SER A 101 -12.70 3.56 -15.82
CA SER A 101 -13.04 3.51 -17.24
C SER A 101 -12.06 4.28 -18.14
N VAL A 102 -11.03 4.91 -17.55
CA VAL A 102 -10.12 5.79 -18.28
C VAL A 102 -8.95 4.99 -18.83
N ASN A 103 -8.71 5.11 -20.13
CA ASN A 103 -7.54 4.59 -20.79
C ASN A 103 -6.37 5.57 -20.59
N VAL A 104 -5.43 5.21 -19.71
CA VAL A 104 -4.29 6.05 -19.32
C VAL A 104 -3.17 5.89 -20.34
N THR A 105 -3.21 6.73 -21.38
CA THR A 105 -2.14 6.81 -22.38
C THR A 105 -0.84 7.35 -21.77
N PRO A 106 0.32 7.16 -22.41
CA PRO A 106 1.57 7.77 -21.96
C PRO A 106 1.49 9.31 -21.81
N VAL A 107 0.71 9.98 -22.66
CA VAL A 107 0.48 11.43 -22.59
C VAL A 107 -0.34 11.79 -21.35
N LEU A 108 -1.45 11.09 -21.09
CA LEU A 108 -2.27 11.31 -19.90
C LEU A 108 -1.48 10.99 -18.62
N PHE A 109 -0.68 9.93 -18.64
CA PHE A 109 0.21 9.62 -17.53
C PHE A 109 1.27 10.69 -17.32
N GLY A 110 1.79 11.29 -18.40
CA GLY A 110 2.65 12.48 -18.35
C GLY A 110 2.02 13.61 -17.53
N HIS A 111 0.75 13.92 -17.77
CA HIS A 111 0.00 14.91 -16.98
C HIS A 111 -0.17 14.51 -15.52
N ILE A 112 -0.47 13.23 -15.23
CA ILE A 112 -0.53 12.71 -13.85
C ILE A 112 0.83 12.93 -13.17
N LYS A 113 1.94 12.61 -13.83
CA LYS A 113 3.28 12.85 -13.29
C LYS A 113 3.55 14.32 -13.07
N ASP A 114 3.07 15.20 -13.94
CA ASP A 114 3.25 16.65 -13.76
C ASP A 114 2.47 17.15 -12.55
N VAL A 115 1.26 16.64 -12.28
CA VAL A 115 0.53 16.88 -11.03
C VAL A 115 1.34 16.44 -9.82
N PHE A 116 1.99 15.27 -9.87
CA PHE A 116 2.87 14.81 -8.80
C PHE A 116 4.14 15.66 -8.67
N LYS A 117 4.71 16.18 -9.78
CA LYS A 117 5.95 16.98 -9.81
C LYS A 117 5.76 18.39 -9.28
N VAL A 118 4.63 19.01 -9.53
CA VAL A 118 4.27 20.23 -8.80
C VAL A 118 3.77 19.81 -7.42
N ASN A 119 4.00 20.57 -6.36
CA ASN A 119 3.37 20.24 -5.09
C ASN A 119 1.86 20.41 -5.34
N ALA A 120 1.13 19.32 -5.60
CA ALA A 120 -0.25 19.39 -6.11
C ALA A 120 -1.14 20.24 -5.20
N PHE A 121 -0.85 20.19 -3.89
CA PHE A 121 -1.43 21.04 -2.87
C PHE A 121 -1.23 22.53 -3.15
N ASP A 122 0.00 22.95 -3.43
CA ASP A 122 0.31 24.35 -3.73
C ASP A 122 -0.20 24.79 -5.12
N ALA A 123 -0.12 23.91 -6.12
CA ALA A 123 -0.53 24.23 -7.49
C ALA A 123 -2.04 24.31 -7.70
N TYR A 124 -2.79 23.46 -7.00
CA TYR A 124 -4.25 23.41 -7.13
C TYR A 124 -4.96 24.07 -5.94
N GLY A 125 -4.21 24.71 -5.02
CA GLY A 125 -4.75 25.35 -3.82
C GLY A 125 -5.47 24.37 -2.90
N VAL A 126 -5.06 23.09 -2.91
CA VAL A 126 -5.67 22.04 -2.09
C VAL A 126 -4.91 21.97 -0.78
N ASP A 127 -5.60 22.16 0.35
CA ASP A 127 -5.02 21.96 1.67
C ASP A 127 -4.78 20.45 1.92
N PRO A 128 -3.51 20.01 2.11
CA PRO A 128 -3.21 18.63 2.46
C PRO A 128 -3.96 18.15 3.70
N GLN A 129 -4.16 19.03 4.68
CA GLN A 129 -4.84 18.72 5.92
C GLN A 129 -6.33 18.43 5.67
N HIS A 130 -6.96 19.15 4.73
CA HIS A 130 -8.36 18.90 4.36
C HIS A 130 -8.57 17.51 3.74
N ILE A 131 -7.63 17.03 2.94
CA ILE A 131 -7.69 15.64 2.43
C ILE A 131 -7.52 14.66 3.59
N ALA A 132 -6.51 14.88 4.42
CA ALA A 132 -6.20 14.02 5.56
C ALA A 132 -7.37 13.93 6.57
N ASP A 133 -8.06 15.03 6.82
CA ASP A 133 -9.23 15.08 7.69
C ASP A 133 -10.39 14.26 7.13
N LYS A 134 -10.64 14.32 5.82
CA LYS A 134 -11.68 13.50 5.16
C LYS A 134 -11.39 12.01 5.24
N GLU A 135 -10.14 11.62 5.02
CA GLU A 135 -9.71 10.22 5.11
C GLU A 135 -9.84 9.71 6.56
N ALA A 136 -9.43 10.53 7.54
CA ALA A 136 -9.59 10.21 8.96
C ALA A 136 -11.08 10.11 9.35
N GLU A 137 -11.93 11.02 8.87
CA GLU A 137 -13.37 11.01 9.11
C GLU A 137 -14.04 9.73 8.58
N ALA A 138 -13.63 9.24 7.40
CA ALA A 138 -14.15 8.00 6.84
C ALA A 138 -13.87 6.78 7.74
N VAL A 139 -12.64 6.69 8.27
CA VAL A 139 -12.25 5.65 9.23
C VAL A 139 -13.03 5.78 10.55
N ASN A 140 -13.13 6.99 11.09
CA ASN A 140 -13.81 7.25 12.36
C ASN A 140 -15.31 6.94 12.27
N ASN A 141 -15.95 7.31 11.16
CA ASN A 141 -17.35 6.98 10.90
C ASN A 141 -17.58 5.46 10.90
N TYR A 142 -16.67 4.69 10.32
CA TYR A 142 -16.72 3.22 10.34
C TYR A 142 -16.58 2.67 11.76
N LEU A 143 -15.57 3.14 12.51
CA LEU A 143 -15.33 2.70 13.90
C LEU A 143 -16.53 2.97 14.80
N GLN A 144 -17.14 4.16 14.68
CA GLN A 144 -18.29 4.54 15.50
C GLN A 144 -19.59 3.82 15.08
N LYS A 145 -19.89 3.79 13.77
CA LYS A 145 -21.20 3.31 13.28
C LYS A 145 -21.25 1.80 13.11
N GLU A 146 -20.18 1.19 12.62
CA GLU A 146 -20.15 -0.24 12.29
C GLU A 146 -19.52 -1.08 13.40
N GLN A 147 -18.53 -0.56 14.13
CA GLN A 147 -17.86 -1.28 15.22
C GLN A 147 -18.35 -0.88 16.62
N HIS A 148 -19.19 0.15 16.73
CA HIS A 148 -19.63 0.73 18.01
C HIS A 148 -18.46 1.07 18.94
N SER A 149 -17.34 1.47 18.36
CA SER A 149 -16.10 1.76 19.07
C SER A 149 -15.94 3.26 19.30
N THR A 150 -15.32 3.63 20.43
CA THR A 150 -14.84 4.98 20.70
C THR A 150 -13.46 5.24 20.09
N ASP A 151 -12.91 4.27 19.36
CA ASP A 151 -11.62 4.39 18.71
C ASP A 151 -11.66 5.49 17.64
N ALA A 152 -10.53 6.17 17.46
CA ALA A 152 -10.40 7.27 16.53
C ALA A 152 -9.01 7.35 15.91
N LEU A 153 -8.95 7.82 14.67
CA LEU A 153 -7.76 8.18 13.92
C LEU A 153 -7.76 9.70 13.67
N LYS A 154 -6.61 10.32 13.84
CA LYS A 154 -6.34 11.67 13.38
C LYS A 154 -5.01 11.70 12.63
N ILE A 155 -5.02 12.33 11.47
CA ILE A 155 -3.82 12.57 10.65
C ILE A 155 -3.45 14.04 10.82
N ILE A 156 -2.22 14.30 11.25
CA ILE A 156 -1.73 15.62 11.64
C ILE A 156 -0.56 15.97 10.72
N GLN A 157 -0.68 17.12 10.05
CA GLN A 157 0.41 17.74 9.29
C GLN A 157 1.05 16.78 8.27
N PRO A 158 0.30 16.33 7.25
CA PRO A 158 0.91 15.58 6.16
C PRO A 158 1.89 16.48 5.39
N HIS A 159 3.12 16.02 5.25
CA HIS A 159 4.21 16.71 4.58
C HIS A 159 4.77 15.85 3.45
N LEU A 160 4.81 16.41 2.25
CA LEU A 160 5.54 15.83 1.14
C LEU A 160 7.04 16.11 1.32
N ILE A 161 7.86 15.07 1.36
CA ILE A 161 9.30 15.17 1.56
C ILE A 161 10.01 15.34 0.22
N ASP A 162 9.76 14.42 -0.72
CA ASP A 162 10.56 14.33 -1.95
C ASP A 162 9.83 13.54 -3.05
N LYS A 163 10.31 13.70 -4.28
CA LYS A 163 9.84 13.06 -5.51
C LYS A 163 11.03 12.43 -6.20
N PHE A 164 10.96 11.15 -6.54
CA PHE A 164 12.10 10.41 -7.06
C PHE A 164 11.68 9.40 -8.14
N ASP A 165 12.68 8.85 -8.82
CA ASP A 165 12.52 7.76 -9.81
C ASP A 165 11.45 8.04 -10.89
N ASN A 166 11.60 9.20 -11.52
CA ASN A 166 10.74 9.73 -12.58
C ASN A 166 11.02 9.05 -13.94
N ARG A 167 10.63 7.77 -14.08
CA ARG A 167 10.76 6.97 -15.32
C ARG A 167 9.61 7.23 -16.28
N LEU A 168 9.69 6.76 -17.52
CA LEU A 168 8.63 6.99 -18.52
C LEU A 168 7.23 6.57 -18.01
N ASN A 169 7.15 5.37 -17.42
CA ASN A 169 5.92 4.74 -16.95
C ASN A 169 5.76 4.76 -15.42
N SER A 170 6.61 5.48 -14.67
CA SER A 170 6.43 5.59 -13.22
C SER A 170 6.93 6.91 -12.62
N ILE A 171 6.41 7.27 -11.46
CA ILE A 171 6.95 8.31 -10.60
C ILE A 171 6.77 7.90 -9.14
N CYS A 172 7.77 8.18 -8.30
CA CYS A 172 7.68 7.90 -6.88
C CYS A 172 7.69 9.19 -6.06
N LEU A 173 7.08 9.13 -4.87
CA LEU A 173 7.06 10.21 -3.91
C LEU A 173 7.18 9.68 -2.48
N THR A 174 7.59 10.56 -1.59
CA THR A 174 7.71 10.26 -0.17
C THR A 174 6.97 11.32 0.62
N ALA A 175 6.08 10.90 1.50
CA ALA A 175 5.33 11.76 2.42
C ALA A 175 5.47 11.24 3.85
N VAL A 176 5.39 12.14 4.81
CA VAL A 176 5.35 11.84 6.25
C VAL A 176 4.17 12.55 6.87
N ALA A 177 3.50 11.90 7.81
CA ALA A 177 2.44 12.51 8.61
C ALA A 177 2.56 12.06 10.05
N LYS A 178 2.21 12.92 11.00
CA LYS A 178 2.02 12.49 12.39
C LYS A 178 0.64 11.88 12.52
N LEU A 179 0.54 10.70 13.11
CA LEU A 179 -0.71 10.02 13.37
C LEU A 179 -0.99 10.00 14.87
N GLU A 180 -2.25 10.16 15.22
CA GLU A 180 -2.78 9.96 16.56
C GLU A 180 -3.89 8.92 16.46
N ILE A 181 -3.71 7.80 17.15
CA ILE A 181 -4.68 6.72 17.21
C ILE A 181 -5.15 6.60 18.66
N THR A 182 -6.47 6.63 18.85
CA THR A 182 -7.10 6.28 20.12
C THR A 182 -7.69 4.88 19.99
N MET A 183 -7.24 3.94 20.82
CA MET A 183 -7.79 2.59 20.93
C MET A 183 -8.07 2.25 22.39
N HIS A 184 -9.30 1.83 22.71
CA HIS A 184 -9.69 1.44 24.07
C HIS A 184 -9.27 2.46 25.14
N GLU A 185 -9.59 3.74 24.91
CA GLU A 185 -9.26 4.87 25.79
C GLU A 185 -7.75 5.18 25.93
N LYS A 186 -6.88 4.47 25.21
CA LYS A 186 -5.45 4.77 25.12
C LYS A 186 -5.16 5.55 23.85
N ARG A 187 -4.44 6.66 23.99
CA ARG A 187 -3.93 7.46 22.89
C ARG A 187 -2.48 7.08 22.60
N GLU A 188 -2.20 6.75 21.35
CA GLU A 188 -0.87 6.50 20.81
C GLU A 188 -0.58 7.53 19.72
N GLU A 189 0.64 8.07 19.71
CA GLU A 189 1.12 8.96 18.67
C GLU A 189 2.37 8.39 18.05
N PHE A 190 2.45 8.46 16.72
CA PHE A 190 3.63 8.06 15.98
C PHE A 190 3.73 8.86 14.68
N VAL A 191 4.90 8.84 14.07
CA VAL A 191 5.12 9.47 12.77
C VAL A 191 5.10 8.35 11.74
N ALA A 192 4.22 8.46 10.75
CA ALA A 192 4.10 7.52 9.65
C ALA A 192 4.84 8.05 8.42
N LEU A 193 5.58 7.16 7.77
CA LEU A 193 6.19 7.37 6.46
C LEU A 193 5.35 6.63 5.42
N SER A 194 5.08 7.30 4.30
CA SER A 194 4.50 6.70 3.10
C SER A 194 5.42 6.94 1.92
N VAL A 195 5.81 5.86 1.24
CA VAL A 195 6.50 5.93 -0.05
C VAL A 195 5.58 5.31 -1.09
N LEU A 196 5.17 6.12 -2.06
CA LEU A 196 4.24 5.73 -3.11
C LEU A 196 4.97 5.72 -4.46
N SER A 197 4.60 4.77 -5.33
CA SER A 197 4.92 4.80 -6.74
C SER A 197 3.63 4.72 -7.57
N ALA A 198 3.39 5.73 -8.40
CA ALA A 198 2.40 5.67 -9.46
C ALA A 198 3.03 5.03 -10.69
N MET A 199 2.33 4.09 -11.31
CA MET A 199 2.76 3.36 -12.50
C MET A 199 1.67 3.42 -13.58
N ASN A 200 2.08 3.46 -14.84
CA ASN A 200 1.22 3.16 -15.98
C ASN A 200 1.48 1.72 -16.43
N LEU A 201 0.49 0.85 -16.22
CA LEU A 201 0.54 -0.57 -16.59
C LEU A 201 -0.70 -0.89 -17.40
N HIS A 202 -0.52 -1.48 -18.58
CA HIS A 202 -1.65 -1.86 -19.47
C HIS A 202 -2.67 -0.73 -19.66
N ARG A 203 -2.18 0.52 -19.76
CA ARG A 203 -2.96 1.75 -19.87
C ARG A 203 -3.90 2.02 -18.69
N ARG A 204 -3.49 1.63 -17.49
CA ARG A 204 -4.12 1.95 -16.20
C ARG A 204 -3.10 2.58 -15.27
N ALA A 205 -3.56 3.53 -14.46
CA ALA A 205 -2.79 4.07 -13.36
C ALA A 205 -2.95 3.17 -12.13
N ILE A 206 -1.86 2.50 -11.75
CA ILE A 206 -1.77 1.66 -10.55
C ILE A 206 -0.82 2.35 -9.59
N PHE A 207 -1.20 2.45 -8.32
CA PHE A 207 -0.37 3.01 -7.27
C PHE A 207 0.06 1.88 -6.35
N ILE A 208 1.34 1.79 -6.05
CA ILE A 208 1.84 0.94 -4.97
C ILE A 208 2.39 1.80 -3.88
N THR A 209 2.22 1.40 -2.63
CA THR A 209 2.65 2.18 -1.49
C THR A 209 3.24 1.27 -0.43
N CYS A 210 4.31 1.74 0.19
CA CYS A 210 4.86 1.20 1.43
C CYS A 210 4.62 2.23 2.54
N VAL A 211 3.88 1.83 3.57
CA VAL A 211 3.51 2.69 4.71
C VAL A 211 3.98 2.04 6.01
N GLY A 212 4.41 2.83 6.98
CA GLY A 212 4.89 2.32 8.25
C GLY A 212 5.51 3.37 9.14
N ASP A 213 6.19 2.93 10.19
CA ASP A 213 6.77 3.80 11.21
C ASP A 213 7.98 4.56 10.68
N TYR A 214 8.03 5.86 10.96
CA TYR A 214 9.17 6.72 10.65
C TYR A 214 10.11 6.83 11.85
N ASP A 215 11.31 6.27 11.72
CA ASP A 215 12.41 6.39 12.70
C ASP A 215 13.66 6.97 12.04
N GLY A 216 13.51 8.16 11.43
CA GLY A 216 14.62 8.90 10.84
C GLY A 216 15.01 8.51 9.40
N ALA A 217 16.15 9.03 8.94
CA ALA A 217 16.55 9.04 7.53
C ALA A 217 16.75 7.64 6.92
N GLU A 218 17.25 6.66 7.68
CA GLU A 218 17.43 5.29 7.19
C GLU A 218 16.09 4.60 6.89
N THR A 219 15.01 4.98 7.57
CA THR A 219 13.66 4.50 7.25
C THR A 219 13.27 4.94 5.84
N ILE A 220 13.50 6.21 5.48
CA ILE A 220 13.22 6.74 4.13
C ILE A 220 13.98 5.95 3.08
N LYS A 221 15.28 5.72 3.29
CA LYS A 221 16.11 4.97 2.35
C LYS A 221 15.60 3.54 2.17
N THR A 222 15.26 2.87 3.27
CA THR A 222 14.73 1.50 3.27
C THR A 222 13.41 1.42 2.51
N PHE A 223 12.47 2.33 2.77
CA PHE A 223 11.16 2.33 2.13
C PHE A 223 11.24 2.70 0.64
N LYS A 224 12.09 3.68 0.29
CA LYS A 224 12.39 4.00 -1.12
C LYS A 224 12.94 2.79 -1.86
N SER A 225 13.92 2.10 -1.28
CA SER A 225 14.49 0.88 -1.87
C SER A 225 13.42 -0.19 -2.07
N ALA A 226 12.61 -0.46 -1.04
CA ALA A 226 11.59 -1.50 -1.10
C ALA A 226 10.52 -1.21 -2.16
N VAL A 227 10.03 0.02 -2.25
CA VAL A 227 9.05 0.44 -3.27
C VAL A 227 9.65 0.39 -4.67
N THR A 228 10.88 0.86 -4.86
CA THR A 228 11.58 0.79 -6.15
C THR A 228 11.75 -0.67 -6.60
N THR A 229 12.20 -1.56 -5.72
CA THR A 229 12.35 -2.99 -6.03
C THR A 229 11.01 -3.62 -6.36
N TRP A 230 9.97 -3.37 -5.56
CA TRP A 230 8.64 -3.95 -5.78
C TRP A 230 8.01 -3.43 -7.08
N ARG A 231 8.13 -2.12 -7.35
CA ARG A 231 7.72 -1.51 -8.62
C ARG A 231 8.39 -2.18 -9.81
N ASP A 232 9.70 -2.36 -9.75
CA ASP A 232 10.47 -2.93 -10.87
C ASP A 232 10.04 -4.36 -11.16
N GLN A 233 9.82 -5.18 -10.13
CA GLN A 233 9.26 -6.52 -10.27
C GLN A 233 7.85 -6.51 -10.88
N ILE A 234 6.99 -5.59 -10.46
CA ILE A 234 5.63 -5.46 -11.04
C ILE A 234 5.73 -5.05 -12.51
N ILE A 235 6.53 -4.05 -12.88
CA ILE A 235 6.71 -3.62 -14.27
C ILE A 235 7.22 -4.78 -15.13
N GLU A 236 8.20 -5.54 -14.64
CA GLU A 236 8.76 -6.69 -15.35
C GLU A 236 7.71 -7.80 -15.59
N LEU A 237 6.84 -8.04 -14.61
CA LEU A 237 5.77 -9.04 -14.72
C LEU A 237 4.57 -8.59 -15.56
N ASN A 238 4.48 -7.29 -15.88
CA ASN A 238 3.38 -6.67 -16.63
C ASN A 238 3.94 -5.83 -17.80
N PRO A 239 4.68 -6.46 -18.74
CA PRO A 239 5.21 -5.74 -19.89
C PRO A 239 4.06 -5.18 -20.72
N GLU A 240 4.21 -3.95 -21.23
CA GLU A 240 3.27 -3.48 -22.24
C GLU A 240 3.33 -4.43 -23.44
N GLU A 241 2.18 -4.97 -23.86
CA GLU A 241 2.11 -5.68 -25.11
C GLU A 241 2.64 -4.74 -26.20
N PRO A 242 3.58 -5.17 -27.05
CA PRO A 242 4.00 -4.36 -28.18
C PRO A 242 2.73 -3.99 -28.94
N SER A 243 2.47 -2.70 -29.06
CA SER A 243 1.38 -2.21 -29.89
C SER A 243 1.60 -2.76 -31.29
N GLY A 244 0.87 -3.83 -31.67
CA GLY A 244 1.01 -4.48 -32.97
C GLY A 244 0.91 -3.44 -34.08
N SER A 245 1.86 -3.37 -35.02
CA SER A 245 2.20 -4.38 -36.05
C SER A 245 1.00 -4.71 -36.93
#